data_AF-A0AA40FE36-F1
#
_entry.id   AF-A0AA40FE36-F1
#
_cell.length_a   1.000
_cell.length_b   1.000
_cell.length_c   1.000
_cell.angle_alpha   90.00
_cell.angle_beta   90.00
_cell.angle_gamma   90.00
#
_symmetry.space_group_name_H-M   'P 1'
#
loop_
_entity.id
_entity.type
_entity.pdbx_description
1 polymer ?
#
loop_
_entity_poly.entity_id
_entity_poly.type
_entity_poly.pdbx_seq_one_letter_code
_entity_poly.pdbx_strand_id
1 'polypeptide(L)'
;MRPEKESIKVRGVKKISNNGVLVETSTKEEMQRVHENKKLTNAGHVTSIPAKKRPMVIVYDIPNSSDEKQLQSSLRRQNFE
;
A
#
# COMPACT_ATOMS: atom_id res chain seq x y z
N MET A 1 8.80 20.49 -4.50
CA MET A 1 9.72 19.34 -4.36
C MET A 1 10.58 19.28 -5.63
N ARG A 2 11.88 18.99 -5.54
CA ARG A 2 12.72 18.75 -6.73
C ARG A 2 13.38 17.37 -6.56
N PRO A 3 12.81 16.30 -7.14
CA PRO A 3 13.25 14.92 -6.92
C PRO A 3 14.75 14.70 -7.16
N GLU A 4 15.31 15.37 -8.17
CA GLU A 4 16.73 15.33 -8.52
C GLU A 4 17.63 15.83 -7.38
N LYS A 5 17.21 16.87 -6.66
CA LYS A 5 17.97 17.43 -5.52
C LYS A 5 17.81 16.62 -4.25
N GLU A 6 16.71 15.87 -4.14
CA GLU A 6 16.39 15.05 -2.96
C GLU A 6 16.89 13.60 -3.12
N SER A 7 17.64 13.30 -4.20
CA SER A 7 18.12 11.96 -4.55
C SER A 7 16.99 10.93 -4.56
N ILE A 8 15.87 11.29 -5.18
CA ILE A 8 14.70 10.41 -5.38
C ILE A 8 14.64 10.07 -6.86
N LYS A 9 15.00 8.83 -7.20
CA LYS A 9 14.91 8.34 -8.58
C LYS A 9 13.49 7.89 -8.90
N VAL A 10 12.76 8.75 -9.63
CA VAL A 10 11.43 8.43 -10.16
C VAL A 10 11.56 7.56 -11.40
N ARG A 11 10.99 6.36 -11.37
CA ARG A 11 10.97 5.42 -12.50
C ARG A 11 9.76 5.62 -13.41
N GLY A 12 8.63 5.99 -12.81
CA GLY A 12 7.37 6.10 -13.52
C GLY A 12 6.41 7.03 -12.80
N VAL A 13 5.57 7.68 -13.59
CA VAL A 13 4.49 8.52 -13.11
C VAL A 13 3.24 8.14 -13.87
N LYS A 14 2.17 7.81 -13.15
CA LYS A 14 0.88 7.42 -13.74
C LYS A 14 -0.24 8.23 -13.11
N LYS A 15 -1.09 8.85 -13.92
CA LYS A 15 -2.35 9.43 -13.44
C LYS A 15 -3.30 8.31 -13.02
N ILE A 16 -3.90 8.46 -11.85
CA ILE A 16 -4.94 7.56 -11.34
C ILE A 16 -6.27 8.31 -11.24
N SER A 17 -7.37 7.57 -11.03
CA SER A 17 -8.68 8.16 -10.78
C SER A 17 -8.66 9.12 -9.58
N ASN A 18 -9.65 10.00 -9.49
CA ASN A 18 -9.78 11.01 -8.43
C ASN A 18 -8.66 12.05 -8.42
N ASN A 19 -8.20 12.47 -9.61
CA ASN A 19 -7.17 13.50 -9.78
C ASN A 19 -5.84 13.18 -9.05
N GLY A 20 -5.55 11.89 -8.86
CA GLY A 20 -4.35 11.42 -8.17
C GLY A 20 -3.19 11.12 -9.12
N VAL A 21 -1.99 11.05 -8.54
CA VAL A 21 -0.77 10.65 -9.25
C VAL A 21 -0.10 9.51 -8.47
N LEU A 22 0.19 8.42 -9.17
CA LEU A 22 0.99 7.32 -8.66
C LEU A 22 2.44 7.53 -9.14
N VAL A 23 3.35 7.55 -8.18
CA VAL A 23 4.79 7.72 -8.41
C VAL A 23 5.50 6.44 -8.02
N GLU A 24 6.26 5.89 -8.96
CA GLU A 24 7.13 4.75 -8.73
C GLU A 24 8.55 5.24 -8.47
N THR A 25 9.14 4.79 -7.37
CA THR A 25 10.53 5.08 -6.99
C THR A 25 11.40 3.83 -7.11
N SER A 26 12.72 3.97 -7.10
CA SER A 26 13.63 2.84 -7.28
C SER A 26 13.81 1.99 -6.03
N THR A 27 13.58 2.57 -4.84
CA THR A 27 13.78 1.93 -3.54
C THR A 27 12.64 2.26 -2.57
N LYS A 28 12.45 1.42 -1.55
CA LYS A 28 11.40 1.63 -0.54
C LYS A 28 11.68 2.89 0.29
N GLU A 29 12.94 3.19 0.55
CA GLU A 29 13.40 4.35 1.31
C GLU A 29 13.11 5.66 0.58
N GLU A 30 13.26 5.68 -0.75
CA GLU A 30 12.85 6.81 -1.59
C GLU A 30 11.33 7.02 -1.56
N MET A 31 10.56 5.93 -1.66
CA MET A 31 9.10 5.99 -1.55
C MET A 31 8.66 6.57 -0.20
N GLN A 32 9.27 6.13 0.90
CA GLN A 32 8.97 6.62 2.24
C GLN A 32 9.27 8.13 2.36
N ARG A 33 10.40 8.60 1.82
CA ARG A 33 10.74 10.03 1.77
C ARG A 33 9.72 10.86 1.01
N VAL A 34 9.16 10.34 -0.08
CA VAL A 34 8.06 11.01 -0.80
C VAL A 34 6.82 11.07 0.08
N HIS A 35 6.47 9.97 0.75
CA HIS A 35 5.29 9.89 1.60
C HIS A 35 5.35 10.88 2.77
N GLU A 36 6.50 11.02 3.43
CA GLU A 36 6.73 11.88 4.60
C GLU A 36 7.05 13.35 4.24
N ASN A 37 7.03 13.71 2.96
CA ASN A 37 7.43 15.04 2.53
C ASN A 37 6.40 16.10 2.93
N LYS A 38 6.72 16.89 3.96
CA LYS A 38 5.88 17.99 4.49
C LYS A 38 5.48 19.02 3.42
N LYS A 39 6.27 19.21 2.35
CA LYS A 39 5.90 20.16 1.28
C LYS A 39 4.67 19.70 0.51
N LEU A 40 4.44 18.39 0.40
CA LEU A 40 3.25 17.84 -0.25
C LEU A 40 2.03 18.04 0.64
N THR A 41 2.16 17.73 1.94
CA THR A 41 1.09 17.95 2.92
C THR A 41 0.72 19.43 3.03
N ASN A 42 1.71 20.33 3.08
CA ASN A 42 1.50 21.78 3.15
C ASN A 42 0.86 22.35 1.87
N ALA A 43 1.03 21.68 0.73
CA ALA A 43 0.36 22.03 -0.52
C ALA A 43 -1.08 21.45 -0.61
N GLY A 44 -1.57 20.79 0.44
CA GLY A 44 -2.90 20.19 0.49
C GLY A 44 -2.98 18.82 -0.18
N HIS A 45 -1.86 18.19 -0.53
CA HIS A 45 -1.85 16.85 -1.11
C HIS A 45 -1.88 15.77 -0.03
N VAL A 46 -2.74 14.78 -0.22
CA VAL A 46 -2.76 13.55 0.58
C VAL A 46 -1.82 12.54 -0.08
N THR A 47 -0.80 12.12 0.66
CA THR A 47 0.12 11.06 0.23
C THR A 47 -0.26 9.74 0.91
N SER A 48 -0.26 8.65 0.16
CA SER A 48 -0.46 7.32 0.72
C SER A 48 0.35 6.29 -0.06
N ILE A 49 0.71 5.21 0.63
CA ILE A 49 1.35 4.06 0.00
C ILE A 49 0.24 3.15 -0.50
N PRO A 50 0.18 2.84 -1.82
CA PRO A 50 -0.87 1.98 -2.36
C PRO A 50 -0.85 0.61 -1.68
N ALA A 51 -1.99 0.19 -1.14
CA ALA A 51 -2.14 -1.16 -0.63
C ALA A 51 -2.08 -2.19 -1.77
N LYS A 52 -1.61 -3.40 -1.46
CA LYS A 52 -1.56 -4.50 -2.42
C LYS A 52 -2.97 -4.80 -2.91
N LYS A 53 -3.22 -4.70 -4.22
CA LYS A 53 -4.53 -5.08 -4.79
C LYS A 53 -4.71 -6.59 -4.68
N ARG A 54 -5.83 -7.01 -4.10
CA ARG A 54 -6.22 -8.44 -3.91
C ARG A 54 -5.12 -9.23 -3.18
N PRO A 55 -4.87 -8.94 -1.89
CA PRO A 55 -3.93 -9.74 -1.12
C PRO A 55 -4.43 -11.20 -1.08
N MET A 56 -3.59 -12.13 -1.49
CA MET A 56 -3.84 -13.56 -1.33
C MET A 56 -3.13 -14.05 -0.07
N VAL A 57 -3.79 -14.93 0.66
CA VAL A 57 -3.29 -15.52 1.91
C VAL A 57 -3.34 -17.03 1.76
N ILE A 58 -2.29 -17.71 2.21
CA ILE A 58 -2.27 -19.16 2.34
C ILE A 58 -2.32 -19.46 3.83
N VAL A 59 -3.21 -20.35 4.24
CA VAL A 59 -3.38 -20.77 5.63
C VAL A 59 -2.97 -22.23 5.74
N TYR A 60 -2.05 -22.52 6.66
CA TYR A 60 -1.51 -23.86 6.88
C TYR A 60 -2.16 -24.50 8.11
N ASP A 61 -1.94 -25.81 8.26
CA ASP A 61 -2.37 -26.60 9.42
C ASP A 61 -3.89 -26.58 9.69
N ILE A 62 -4.67 -26.44 8.62
CA ILE A 62 -6.13 -26.54 8.68
C ILE A 62 -6.55 -28.02 8.73
N PRO A 63 -7.38 -28.44 9.70
CA PRO A 63 -7.95 -29.78 9.70
C PRO A 63 -8.70 -30.08 8.40
N ASN A 64 -8.49 -31.26 7.80
CA ASN A 64 -9.16 -31.65 6.54
C ASN A 64 -10.70 -31.67 6.63
N SER A 65 -11.25 -31.73 7.84
CA SER A 65 -12.69 -31.71 8.10
C SER A 65 -13.28 -30.30 8.20
N SER A 66 -12.46 -29.25 8.12
CA SER A 66 -12.92 -27.87 8.26
C SER A 66 -13.71 -27.44 7.03
N ASP A 67 -14.94 -26.97 7.26
CA ASP A 67 -15.75 -26.33 6.23
C ASP A 67 -15.24 -24.92 5.92
N GLU A 68 -15.30 -24.53 4.65
CA GLU A 68 -14.79 -23.23 4.20
C GLU A 68 -15.51 -22.05 4.90
N LYS A 69 -16.83 -22.15 5.11
CA LYS A 69 -17.59 -21.07 5.76
C LYS A 69 -17.20 -20.94 7.23
N GLN A 70 -16.98 -22.06 7.90
CA GLN A 70 -16.48 -22.04 9.28
C GLN A 70 -15.10 -21.38 9.36
N LEU A 71 -14.19 -21.72 8.45
CA LEU A 71 -12.86 -21.13 8.40
C LEU A 71 -12.92 -19.61 8.17
N GLN A 72 -13.71 -19.15 7.21
CA GLN A 72 -13.91 -17.72 6.95
C GLN A 72 -14.49 -17.00 8.17
N SER A 73 -15.45 -17.62 8.87
CA SER A 73 -16.07 -17.07 10.08
C SER A 73 -15.05 -16.92 11.22
N SER A 74 -14.23 -17.96 11.45
CA SER A 74 -13.19 -17.95 12.47
C SER A 74 -12.12 -16.89 12.20
N LEU A 75 -11.67 -16.76 10.94
CA LEU A 75 -10.70 -15.74 10.54
C LEU A 75 -11.25 -14.33 10.74
N ARG A 76 -12.53 -14.10 10.41
CA ARG A 76 -13.17 -12.80 10.63
C ARG A 76 -13.22 -12.46 12.12
N ARG A 77 -13.67 -13.41 12.96
CA ARG A 77 -13.75 -13.20 14.41
C ARG A 77 -12.38 -12.85 15.00
N GLN A 78 -11.33 -13.62 14.71
CA GLN A 78 -10.00 -13.39 15.29
C GLN A 78 -9.38 -12.02 14.96
N ASN A 79 -9.70 -11.44 13.80
CA ASN A 79 -9.06 -10.20 13.34
C ASN A 79 -9.89 -8.94 13.64
N PHE A 80 -11.18 -9.07 13.92
CA PHE A 80 -12.11 -7.93 13.98
C PHE A 80 -13.03 -7.92 15.21
N GLU A 81 -13.00 -8.97 16.05
CA GLU A 81 -13.76 -9.09 17.30
C GLU A 81 -12.81 -9.42 18.45
#